data_AF-A0A9Y2AXM3-F1
#
_entry.id   AF-A0A9Y2AXM3-F1
#
_cell.length_a   1.000
_cell.length_b   1.000
_cell.length_c   1.000
_cell.angle_alpha   90.00
_cell.angle_beta   90.00
_cell.angle_gamma   90.00
#
_symmetry.space_group_name_H-M   'P 1'
#
loop_
_entity.id
_entity.type
_entity.pdbx_description
1 polymer ?
#
loop_
_entity_poly.entity_id
_entity_poly.type
_entity_poly.pdbx_seq_one_letter_code
_entity_poly.pdbx_strand_id
1 'polypeptide(L)' 'MSEREGQHKPENAETPRGPMGDTLPGREKEDPRTGGGQRQEEVENRPNVGTVTPEDYPEKDRRDSRP' A
#
# COMPACT_ATOMS: atom_id res chain seq x y z
N MET A 1 -12.63 5.46 32.32
CA MET A 1 -11.27 6.05 32.43
C MET A 1 -10.30 4.91 32.67
N SER A 2 -9.14 4.93 31.98
CA SER A 2 -7.87 4.26 32.30
C SER A 2 -7.88 2.73 32.46
N GLU A 3 -7.03 1.91 31.86
CA GLU A 3 -5.73 2.10 31.20
C GLU A 3 -5.62 1.12 30.02
N ARG A 4 -5.22 1.60 28.83
CA ARG A 4 -4.46 0.75 27.90
C ARG A 4 -3.02 1.24 27.96
N GLU A 5 -2.27 0.72 28.91
CA GLU A 5 -0.81 0.75 28.84
C GLU A 5 -0.38 -0.14 27.68
N GLY A 6 -0.40 0.42 26.47
CA GLY A 6 0.35 -0.13 25.35
C GLY A 6 1.83 0.18 25.55
N GLN A 7 2.50 -0.56 26.42
CA GLN A 7 3.97 -0.60 26.45
C GLN A 7 4.44 -1.29 25.16
N HIS A 8 4.42 -0.55 24.04
CA HIS A 8 4.93 -1.05 22.77
C HIS A 8 6.45 -0.86 22.75
N LYS A 9 7.19 -1.81 23.34
CA LYS A 9 8.62 -1.93 23.07
C LYS A 9 8.78 -2.34 21.60
N PRO A 10 9.59 -1.64 20.79
CA PRO A 10 9.89 -2.04 19.42
C PRO A 10 10.91 -3.17 19.43
N GLU A 11 10.51 -4.36 19.89
CA GLU A 11 11.43 -5.47 20.15
C GLU A 11 12.06 -6.07 18.87
N ASN A 12 11.66 -5.60 17.68
CA ASN A 12 12.14 -6.09 16.39
C ASN A 12 12.36 -5.00 15.32
N ALA A 13 12.37 -3.71 15.68
CA ALA A 13 12.58 -2.61 14.71
C ALA A 13 14.01 -2.04 14.73
N GLU A 14 14.98 -2.76 15.30
CA GLU A 14 16.37 -2.31 15.32
C GLU A 14 17.08 -2.67 14.01
N THR A 15 17.62 -1.65 13.33
CA THR A 15 18.51 -1.84 12.18
C THR A 15 19.78 -2.58 12.60
N PRO A 16 20.11 -3.73 11.99
CA PRO A 16 21.30 -4.49 12.33
C PRO A 16 22.58 -3.67 12.13
N ARG A 17 23.60 -3.96 12.94
CA ARG A 17 24.94 -3.36 12.80
C ARG A 17 25.94 -4.33 12.21
N GLY A 18 26.83 -3.83 11.37
CA GLY A 18 27.95 -4.56 10.82
C GLY A 18 29.09 -4.73 11.83
N PRO A 19 30.14 -5.48 11.45
CA PRO A 19 31.27 -5.79 12.33
C PRO A 19 32.07 -4.55 12.76
N MET A 20 31.99 -3.45 12.00
CA MET A 20 32.60 -2.16 12.34
C MET A 20 31.61 -1.20 13.03
N GLY A 21 30.40 -1.66 13.35
CA GLY A 21 29.36 -0.85 13.99
C GLY A 21 28.55 0.03 13.02
N ASP A 22 28.77 -0.11 11.72
CA ASP A 22 28.01 0.53 10.65
C ASP A 22 26.55 0.03 10.61
N THR A 23 25.61 0.91 10.28
CA THR A 23 24.20 0.52 10.12
C THR A 23 24.00 -0.24 8.81
N LEU A 24 23.30 -1.38 8.85
CA LEU A 24 22.98 -2.20 7.69
C LEU A 24 21.47 -2.17 7.37
N PRO A 25 20.95 -1.06 6.83
CA PRO A 25 19.55 -0.96 6.46
C PRO A 25 19.18 -1.95 5.34
N GLY A 26 17.95 -2.43 5.36
CA GLY A 26 17.43 -3.47 4.47
C GLY A 26 17.71 -4.91 4.92
N ARG A 27 18.37 -5.08 6.07
CA ARG A 27 18.60 -6.40 6.71
C ARG A 27 17.79 -6.58 7.99
N GLU A 28 16.90 -5.64 8.29
CA GLU A 28 15.96 -5.72 9.40
C GLU A 28 15.16 -7.02 9.31
N LYS A 29 14.86 -7.60 10.46
CA LYS A 29 13.83 -8.63 10.53
C LYS A 29 12.49 -7.97 10.25
N GLU A 30 11.60 -8.69 9.57
CA GLU A 30 10.21 -8.23 9.43
C GLU A 30 9.65 -7.92 10.83
N ASP A 31 9.14 -6.70 11.00
CA ASP A 31 8.50 -6.33 12.26
C ASP A 31 7.25 -7.21 12.41
N PRO A 32 7.11 -7.98 13.50
CA PRO A 32 5.94 -8.83 13.71
C PRO A 32 4.62 -8.04 13.78
N ARG A 33 4.70 -6.71 13.98
CA ARG A 33 3.54 -5.80 13.92
C ARG A 33 3.11 -5.48 12.50
N THR A 34 4.04 -5.53 11.54
CA THR A 34 3.72 -5.51 10.12
C THR A 34 3.47 -6.94 9.67
N GLY A 35 2.33 -7.51 10.08
CA GLY A 35 1.77 -8.64 9.34
C GLY A 35 1.70 -8.20 7.88
N GLY A 36 2.30 -8.98 6.97
CA GLY A 36 2.57 -8.56 5.60
C GLY A 36 1.38 -7.89 4.88
N GLY A 37 1.65 -7.29 3.71
CA GLY A 37 0.63 -6.56 2.95
C GLY A 37 -0.67 -7.35 2.78
N GLN A 38 -1.81 -6.65 2.84
CA GLN A 38 -3.11 -7.24 2.52
C GLN A 38 -3.05 -7.92 1.15
N ARG A 39 -3.77 -9.05 1.01
CA ARG A 39 -3.88 -9.71 -0.29
C ARG A 39 -4.51 -8.74 -1.28
N GLN A 40 -4.03 -8.77 -2.52
CA GLN A 40 -4.67 -8.04 -3.60
C GLN A 40 -6.12 -8.51 -3.73
N GLU A 41 -7.05 -7.56 -3.87
CA GLU A 41 -8.45 -7.86 -4.15
C GLU A 41 -8.59 -8.53 -5.52
N GLU A 42 -9.50 -9.50 -5.64
CA GLU A 42 -9.83 -10.14 -6.93
C GLU A 42 -10.36 -9.10 -7.92
N VAL A 43 -10.10 -9.28 -9.21
CA VAL A 43 -10.45 -8.28 -10.25
C VAL A 43 -11.96 -8.04 -10.27
N GLU A 44 -12.73 -9.09 -10.05
CA GLU A 44 -14.19 -9.13 -10.05
C GLU A 44 -14.81 -8.34 -8.89
N ASN A 45 -14.09 -8.18 -7.78
CA ASN A 45 -14.55 -7.47 -6.58
C ASN A 45 -14.21 -5.97 -6.61
N ARG A 46 -13.24 -5.57 -7.45
CA ARG A 46 -12.82 -4.17 -7.54
C ARG A 46 -13.95 -3.32 -8.14
N PRO A 47 -14.23 -2.13 -7.59
CA PRO A 47 -15.19 -1.21 -8.18
C PRO A 47 -14.70 -0.82 -9.59
N ASN A 48 -15.56 -1.04 -10.58
CA ASN A 48 -15.24 -0.71 -11.96
C ASN A 48 -15.29 0.82 -12.13
N VAL A 49 -14.12 1.45 -12.21
CA VAL A 49 -13.99 2.90 -12.40
C VAL A 49 -13.91 3.20 -13.90
N GLY A 50 -14.76 4.10 -14.39
CA GLY A 50 -14.81 4.46 -15.81
C GLY A 50 -15.82 3.66 -16.62
N THR A 51 -17.09 3.71 -16.22
CA THR A 51 -18.21 3.14 -16.98
C THR A 51 -18.70 4.05 -18.11
N VAL A 52 -17.89 5.04 -18.52
CA VAL A 52 -18.30 5.99 -19.56
C VAL A 52 -18.23 5.32 -20.92
N THR A 53 -19.33 5.42 -21.65
CA THR A 53 -19.45 5.02 -23.04
C THR A 53 -19.08 6.21 -23.94
N PRO A 54 -18.69 5.98 -25.21
CA PRO A 54 -18.53 7.06 -26.18
C PRO A 54 -19.77 7.95 -26.30
N GLU A 55 -20.96 7.39 -26.06
CA GLU A 55 -22.25 8.08 -26.07
C GLU A 55 -22.41 9.10 -24.93
N ASP A 56 -21.72 8.91 -23.81
CA ASP A 56 -21.75 9.82 -22.66
C ASP A 56 -20.96 11.11 -22.90
N TYR A 57 -20.09 11.13 -23.92
CA TYR A 57 -19.34 12.32 -24.31
C TYR A 57 -20.17 13.25 -25.23
N PRO A 58 -19.97 14.59 -25.13
CA PRO A 58 -20.52 15.54 -26.09
C PRO A 58 -20.20 15.17 -27.53
N GLU A 59 -21.13 15.46 -28.45
CA GLU A 59 -21.01 15.06 -29.87
C GLU A 59 -19.72 15.57 -30.52
N LYS A 60 -19.30 16.80 -30.18
CA LYS A 60 -18.04 17.38 -30.67
C LYS A 60 -16.84 16.53 -30.27
N ASP A 61 -16.74 16.15 -29.00
CA ASP A 61 -15.63 15.36 -28.47
C ASP A 61 -15.65 13.91 -29.02
N ARG A 62 -16.85 13.38 -29.29
CA ARG A 62 -17.04 12.07 -29.93
C ARG A 62 -16.59 12.06 -31.39
N ARG A 63 -16.83 13.15 -32.13
CA ARG A 63 -16.39 13.28 -33.52
C ARG A 63 -14.86 13.40 -33.60
N ASP A 64 -14.27 14.20 -32.71
CA ASP A 64 -12.85 14.53 -32.72
C ASP A 64 -11.96 13.38 -32.16
N SER A 65 -12.56 12.33 -31.58
CA SER A 65 -11.88 11.14 -31.04
C SER A 65 -11.83 9.94 -32.00
N ARG A 66 -12.40 10.04 -33.21
CA ARG A 66 -12.27 9.01 -34.26
C ARG A 66 -10.89 9.12 -34.95
N PRO A 67 -10.20 7.98 -35.18
CA PRO A 67 -8.88 7.96 -35.83
C PRO A 67 -8.90 8.35 -37.31
#